data_AF-A0A8A4TH31-F1
#
_entry.id   AF-A0A8A4TH31-F1
#
_cell.length_a   1.000
_cell.length_b   1.000
_cell.length_c   1.000
_cell.angle_alpha   90.00
_cell.angle_beta   90.00
_cell.angle_gamma   90.00
#
_symmetry.space_group_name_H-M   'P 1'
#
loop_
_entity.id
_entity.type
_entity.pdbx_description
1 polymer ?
#
loop_
_entity_poly.entity_id
_entity_poly.type
_entity_poly.pdbx_seq_one_letter_code
_entity_poly.pdbx_strand_id
1 'polypeptide(L)'
;MLHGFGAHLEDIRRHFGRPPRTGPDSREHWSRPMPGWLEAAPDRSRLAAFFSEQPEILERGDVVWGMLVQAHEALFDADGEFEAVPGEFVYSRDPHYTEHLAELRDIAKDVYRLKDYRPRNEPLMRFAEKVFDAHDEVFDLPVPKILTNGRDVRFSHLIVHREHLPEGYMAKTWLPLIAPPEGLHHAAVVNRHFWPQALVETWLGGTWQADVFAPAPIKRELPAHLPAQPSLG
;
A
#
# COMPACT_ATOMS: atom_id res chain seq x y z
N MET A 1 23.74 -9.87 -12.13
CA MET A 1 22.72 -10.93 -12.04
C MET A 1 21.42 -10.25 -11.65
N LEU A 2 20.34 -10.45 -12.41
CA LEU A 2 19.02 -9.97 -11.99
C LEU A 2 18.57 -10.84 -10.81
N HIS A 3 18.49 -10.27 -9.62
CA HIS A 3 17.98 -10.96 -8.45
C HIS A 3 16.45 -11.12 -8.57
N GLY A 4 15.91 -12.26 -8.15
CA GLY A 4 14.46 -12.47 -8.12
C GLY A 4 13.77 -11.59 -7.07
N PHE A 5 12.44 -11.47 -7.15
CA PHE A 5 11.66 -10.67 -6.19
C PHE A 5 11.87 -11.10 -4.74
N GLY A 6 12.03 -12.39 -4.45
CA GLY A 6 12.28 -12.81 -3.07
C GLY A 6 13.65 -12.39 -2.56
N ALA A 7 14.69 -12.41 -3.40
CA ALA A 7 16.01 -11.92 -3.01
C ALA A 7 15.98 -10.42 -2.66
N HIS A 8 15.25 -9.60 -3.43
CA HIS A 8 15.06 -8.19 -3.09
C HIS A 8 14.31 -7.98 -1.76
N LEU A 9 13.28 -8.79 -1.49
CA LEU A 9 12.55 -8.69 -0.22
C LEU A 9 13.42 -9.07 0.98
N GLU A 10 14.26 -10.09 0.83
CA GLU A 10 15.23 -10.50 1.86
C GLU A 10 16.30 -9.43 2.11
N ASP A 11 16.77 -8.75 1.06
CA ASP A 11 17.69 -7.63 1.21
C ASP A 11 17.03 -6.45 1.96
N ILE A 12 15.77 -6.13 1.65
CA ILE A 12 15.00 -5.14 2.40
C ILE A 12 14.86 -5.58 3.86
N ARG A 13 14.48 -6.83 4.14
CA ARG A 13 14.37 -7.37 5.51
C ARG A 13 15.69 -7.24 6.27
N ARG A 14 16.82 -7.44 5.60
CA ARG A 14 18.16 -7.30 6.18
C ARG A 14 18.50 -5.85 6.49
N HIS A 15 18.27 -4.92 5.56
CA HIS A 15 18.52 -3.49 5.76
C HIS A 15 17.58 -2.90 6.81
N PHE A 16 16.31 -3.29 6.77
CA PHE A 16 15.29 -2.83 7.70
C PHE A 16 15.48 -3.42 9.10
N GLY A 17 16.13 -4.58 9.21
CA GLY A 17 16.45 -5.22 10.48
C GLY A 17 15.35 -6.16 10.99
N ARG A 18 15.72 -7.01 11.95
CA ARG A 18 14.82 -7.97 12.58
C ARG A 18 13.99 -7.30 13.68
N PRO A 19 12.69 -7.62 13.80
CA PRO A 19 11.90 -7.27 14.99
C PRO A 19 12.45 -7.91 16.28
N PRO A 20 12.32 -7.25 17.46
CA PRO A 20 11.94 -5.85 17.64
C PRO A 20 13.08 -4.91 17.23
N ARG A 21 12.75 -3.84 16.50
CA ARG A 21 13.71 -2.83 16.04
C ARG A 21 13.77 -1.67 17.04
N THR A 22 14.92 -1.49 17.69
CA THR A 22 15.07 -0.52 18.80
C THR A 22 16.10 0.58 18.54
N GLY A 23 16.61 0.72 17.30
CA GLY A 23 17.66 1.68 16.93
C GLY A 23 17.16 3.05 16.42
N PRO A 24 17.95 4.13 16.57
CA PRO A 24 17.59 5.48 16.11
C PRO A 24 17.36 5.58 14.59
N ASP A 25 18.12 4.85 13.78
CA ASP A 25 17.98 4.80 12.31
C ASP A 25 16.56 4.38 11.88
N SER A 26 15.91 3.52 12.68
CA SER A 26 14.55 3.03 12.42
C SER A 26 13.46 4.06 12.72
N ARG A 27 13.76 5.15 13.45
CA ARG A 27 12.79 6.21 13.78
C ARG A 27 13.00 7.45 12.92
N GLU A 28 14.24 7.83 12.67
CA GLU A 28 14.59 9.06 11.92
C GLU A 28 14.14 9.00 10.46
N HIS A 29 14.39 7.88 9.77
CA HIS A 29 14.03 7.75 8.36
C HIS A 29 12.57 7.34 8.12
N TRP A 30 11.80 7.12 9.17
CA TRP A 30 10.53 6.39 9.08
C TRP A 30 9.36 7.12 9.67
N SER A 31 9.55 7.79 10.82
CA SER A 31 8.44 8.47 11.43
C SER A 31 8.09 9.69 10.59
N ARG A 32 6.90 9.64 10.00
CA ARG A 32 6.35 10.77 9.28
C ARG A 32 5.26 11.40 10.13
N PRO A 33 5.24 12.74 10.22
CA PRO A 33 4.12 13.42 10.82
C PRO A 33 2.86 13.10 10.01
N MET A 34 1.73 13.28 10.67
CA MET A 34 0.45 13.23 9.99
C MET A 34 0.43 14.27 8.88
N PRO A 35 -0.05 13.94 7.66
CA PRO A 35 -0.12 14.93 6.60
C PRO A 35 -1.14 16.03 6.97
N GLY A 36 -0.88 17.27 6.57
CA GLY A 36 -1.63 18.45 6.98
C GLY A 36 -3.12 18.36 6.63
N TRP A 37 -3.46 17.69 5.54
CA TRP A 37 -4.87 17.44 5.16
C TRP A 37 -5.61 16.52 6.13
N LEU A 38 -4.89 15.60 6.79
CA LEU A 38 -5.45 14.71 7.79
C LEU A 38 -5.42 15.36 9.17
N GLU A 39 -4.37 16.12 9.49
CA GLU A 39 -4.30 16.94 10.71
C GLU A 39 -5.42 17.98 10.79
N ALA A 40 -5.84 18.53 9.65
CA ALA A 40 -6.94 19.48 9.58
C ALA A 40 -8.31 18.86 9.92
N ALA A 41 -8.45 17.53 9.81
CA ALA A 41 -9.71 16.82 10.06
C ALA A 41 -9.52 15.33 10.46
N PRO A 42 -8.85 15.04 11.60
CA PRO A 42 -8.44 13.67 11.94
C PRO A 42 -9.62 12.73 12.19
N ASP A 43 -10.75 13.24 12.70
CA ASP A 43 -11.95 12.44 12.97
C ASP A 43 -12.71 12.02 11.69
N ARG A 44 -12.32 12.55 10.51
CA ARG A 44 -12.97 12.24 9.23
C ARG A 44 -12.36 11.04 8.52
N SER A 45 -11.26 10.50 9.02
CA SER A 45 -10.56 9.37 8.41
C SER A 45 -9.94 8.51 9.51
N ARG A 46 -10.21 7.21 9.45
CA ARG A 46 -9.63 6.22 10.36
C ARG A 46 -8.14 6.01 10.08
N LEU A 47 -7.63 6.46 8.92
CA LEU A 47 -6.20 6.51 8.63
C LEU A 47 -5.42 7.36 9.67
N ALA A 48 -6.06 8.27 10.39
CA ALA A 48 -5.40 9.02 11.47
C ALA A 48 -4.86 8.10 12.58
N ALA A 49 -5.53 6.97 12.84
CA ALA A 49 -5.10 5.99 13.84
C ALA A 49 -3.73 5.36 13.52
N PHE A 50 -3.34 5.30 12.24
CA PHE A 50 -2.02 4.83 11.81
C PHE A 50 -0.89 5.53 12.54
N PHE A 51 -0.96 6.85 12.76
CA PHE A 51 0.13 7.61 13.37
C PHE A 51 0.35 7.27 14.84
N SER A 52 -0.67 6.74 15.52
CA SER A 52 -0.54 6.20 16.88
C SER A 52 0.04 4.78 16.90
N GLU A 53 -0.26 3.97 15.87
CA GLU A 53 0.25 2.59 15.73
C GLU A 53 1.66 2.54 15.12
N GLN A 54 2.07 3.60 14.41
CA GLN A 54 3.32 3.65 13.63
C GLN A 54 4.54 3.18 14.43
N PRO A 55 4.80 3.62 15.68
CA PRO A 55 5.97 3.15 16.42
C PRO A 55 6.01 1.62 16.58
N GLU A 56 4.88 0.98 16.87
CA GLU A 56 4.81 -0.46 17.10
C GLU A 56 4.83 -1.25 15.78
N ILE A 57 4.23 -0.72 14.71
CA ILE A 57 4.35 -1.28 13.35
C ILE A 57 5.82 -1.29 12.92
N LEU A 58 6.55 -0.19 13.15
CA LEU A 58 7.97 -0.10 12.82
C LEU A 58 8.82 -1.06 13.64
N GLU A 59 8.56 -1.14 14.94
CA GLU A 59 9.32 -2.01 15.83
C GLU A 59 9.08 -3.49 15.52
N ARG A 60 7.82 -3.89 15.31
CA ARG A 60 7.41 -5.31 15.38
C ARG A 60 6.86 -5.88 14.07
N GLY A 61 6.53 -5.05 13.08
CA GLY A 61 5.92 -5.49 11.85
C GLY A 61 6.85 -6.23 10.88
N ASP A 62 6.23 -7.01 10.00
CA ASP A 62 6.90 -7.88 9.03
C ASP A 62 6.97 -7.25 7.65
N VAL A 63 8.13 -7.29 7.01
CA VAL A 63 8.27 -6.79 5.63
C VAL A 63 7.74 -7.82 4.65
N VAL A 64 6.79 -7.40 3.83
CA VAL A 64 6.08 -8.20 2.83
C VAL A 64 5.96 -7.44 1.51
N TRP A 65 5.57 -8.12 0.43
CA TRP A 65 5.14 -7.42 -0.77
C TRP A 65 3.70 -6.92 -0.63
N GLY A 66 3.47 -5.69 -1.09
CA GLY A 66 2.16 -5.12 -1.33
C GLY A 66 1.89 -4.93 -2.82
N MET A 67 0.63 -5.09 -3.19
CA MET A 67 0.14 -4.86 -4.54
C MET A 67 -1.03 -3.89 -4.50
N LEU A 68 -0.92 -2.84 -5.30
CA LEU A 68 -1.93 -1.79 -5.42
C LEU A 68 -3.20 -2.34 -6.09
N VAL A 69 -4.34 -2.06 -5.47
CA VAL A 69 -5.68 -2.32 -6.00
C VAL A 69 -6.23 -1.06 -6.66
N GLN A 70 -6.25 0.06 -5.93
CA GLN A 70 -6.60 1.37 -6.45
C GLN A 70 -5.94 2.48 -5.62
N ALA A 71 -5.70 3.63 -6.24
CA ALA A 71 -5.20 4.84 -5.59
C ALA A 71 -5.72 6.08 -6.32
N HIS A 72 -5.60 7.22 -5.65
CA HIS A 72 -5.82 8.52 -6.27
C HIS A 72 -4.71 8.84 -7.30
N GLU A 73 -5.05 9.55 -8.38
CA GLU A 73 -4.12 9.84 -9.49
C GLU A 73 -2.87 10.63 -9.06
N ALA A 74 -3.01 11.50 -8.05
CA ALA A 74 -1.92 12.27 -7.45
C ALA A 74 -0.75 11.39 -6.93
N LEU A 75 -0.99 10.10 -6.66
CA LEU A 75 0.06 9.18 -6.26
C LEU A 75 1.01 8.82 -7.42
N PHE A 76 0.57 8.98 -8.68
CA PHE A 76 1.34 8.67 -9.89
C PHE A 76 1.99 9.89 -10.54
N ASP A 77 1.61 11.10 -10.10
CA ASP A 77 2.21 12.34 -10.56
C ASP A 77 3.55 12.58 -9.85
N ALA A 78 4.64 12.76 -10.59
CA ALA A 78 5.96 13.08 -10.04
C ALA A 78 6.01 14.48 -9.41
N ASP A 79 5.19 15.40 -9.91
CA ASP A 79 5.13 16.79 -9.47
C ASP A 79 3.98 17.05 -8.47
N GLY A 80 3.33 15.98 -7.99
CA GLY A 80 2.18 16.06 -7.09
C GLY A 80 2.48 16.81 -5.78
N GLU A 81 1.56 17.71 -5.40
CA GLU A 81 1.73 18.64 -4.26
C GLU A 81 1.46 18.02 -2.88
N PHE A 82 0.77 16.87 -2.82
CA PHE A 82 0.42 16.21 -1.55
C PHE A 82 1.58 15.38 -1.01
N GLU A 83 2.02 15.65 0.21
CA GLU A 83 3.07 14.92 0.92
C GLU A 83 2.76 13.42 1.12
N ALA A 84 1.47 13.09 1.24
CA ALA A 84 1.00 11.73 1.38
C ALA A 84 -0.39 11.55 0.79
N VAL A 85 -0.63 10.40 0.16
CA VAL A 85 -1.88 10.10 -0.55
C VAL A 85 -2.40 8.72 -0.12
N PRO A 86 -3.71 8.55 0.14
CA PRO A 86 -4.29 7.24 0.40
C PRO A 86 -4.20 6.30 -0.80
N GLY A 87 -3.97 5.02 -0.52
CA GLY A 87 -4.05 3.95 -1.51
C GLY A 87 -4.56 2.65 -0.90
N GLU A 88 -5.09 1.78 -1.72
CA GLU A 88 -5.61 0.48 -1.33
C GLU A 88 -4.74 -0.63 -1.87
N PHE A 89 -4.37 -1.55 -1.00
CA PHE A 89 -3.42 -2.60 -1.31
C PHE A 89 -3.91 -3.95 -0.83
N VAL A 90 -3.51 -4.99 -1.55
CA VAL A 90 -3.45 -6.35 -1.02
C VAL A 90 -2.03 -6.72 -0.64
N TYR A 91 -1.88 -7.52 0.42
CA TYR A 91 -0.60 -8.03 0.88
C TYR A 91 -0.77 -9.35 1.61
N SER A 92 0.33 -10.05 1.89
CA SER A 92 0.28 -11.32 2.61
C SER A 92 1.56 -11.56 3.42
N ARG A 93 1.39 -12.20 4.59
CA ARG A 93 2.49 -12.74 5.39
C ARG A 93 2.86 -14.18 4.99
N ASP A 94 2.11 -14.81 4.08
CA ASP A 94 2.41 -16.16 3.58
C ASP A 94 3.72 -16.12 2.78
N PRO A 95 4.76 -16.89 3.19
CA PRO A 95 6.05 -16.91 2.50
C PRO A 95 5.97 -17.22 1.01
N HIS A 96 4.90 -17.89 0.55
CA HIS A 96 4.61 -18.11 -0.87
C HIS A 96 4.73 -16.84 -1.70
N TYR A 97 4.18 -15.71 -1.23
CA TYR A 97 4.18 -14.46 -2.00
C TYR A 97 5.52 -13.72 -1.99
N THR A 98 6.54 -14.24 -1.30
CA THR A 98 7.91 -13.71 -1.39
C THR A 98 8.46 -13.85 -2.82
N GLU A 99 8.16 -14.98 -3.49
CA GLU A 99 8.61 -15.26 -4.86
C GLU A 99 7.48 -15.16 -5.91
N HIS A 100 6.21 -15.16 -5.48
CA HIS A 100 5.05 -15.23 -6.38
C HIS A 100 4.29 -13.89 -6.47
N LEU A 101 5.02 -12.79 -6.71
CA LEU A 101 4.44 -11.45 -6.80
C LEU A 101 3.38 -11.32 -7.92
N ALA A 102 3.54 -12.09 -9.01
CA ALA A 102 2.59 -12.14 -10.11
C ALA A 102 1.21 -12.69 -9.68
N GLU A 103 1.16 -13.66 -8.77
CA GLU A 103 -0.11 -14.17 -8.23
C GLU A 103 -0.78 -13.11 -7.36
N LEU A 104 -0.02 -12.39 -6.53
CA LEU A 104 -0.56 -11.28 -5.73
C LEU A 104 -1.12 -10.15 -6.61
N ARG A 105 -0.49 -9.90 -7.77
CA ARG A 105 -0.99 -9.00 -8.81
C ARG A 105 -2.35 -9.44 -9.35
N ASP A 106 -2.48 -10.72 -9.65
CA ASP A 106 -3.72 -11.24 -10.23
C ASP A 106 -4.86 -11.19 -9.19
N ILE A 107 -4.55 -11.42 -7.91
CA ILE A 107 -5.49 -11.20 -6.79
C ILE A 107 -5.92 -9.74 -6.70
N ALA A 108 -4.99 -8.78 -6.80
CA ALA A 108 -5.34 -7.35 -6.79
C ALA A 108 -6.27 -6.97 -7.95
N LYS A 109 -6.03 -7.54 -9.15
CA LYS A 109 -6.91 -7.38 -10.33
C LYS A 109 -8.31 -7.91 -10.06
N ASP A 110 -8.40 -9.10 -9.48
CA ASP A 110 -9.69 -9.71 -9.19
C ASP A 110 -10.46 -8.98 -8.09
N VAL A 111 -9.76 -8.47 -7.07
CA VAL A 111 -10.36 -7.58 -6.07
C VAL A 111 -10.89 -6.31 -6.73
N TYR A 112 -10.08 -5.62 -7.55
CA TYR A 112 -10.51 -4.40 -8.24
C TYR A 112 -11.76 -4.63 -9.12
N ARG A 113 -11.82 -5.76 -9.84
CA ARG A 113 -12.97 -6.11 -10.70
C ARG A 113 -14.29 -6.16 -9.93
N LEU A 114 -14.30 -6.50 -8.64
CA LEU A 114 -15.51 -6.53 -7.83
C LEU A 114 -16.21 -5.15 -7.74
N LYS A 115 -15.50 -4.06 -8.04
CA LYS A 115 -16.08 -2.72 -8.13
C LYS A 115 -17.10 -2.60 -9.26
N ASP A 116 -16.86 -3.29 -10.37
CA ASP A 116 -17.65 -3.15 -11.61
C ASP A 116 -18.73 -4.23 -11.76
N TYR A 117 -18.79 -5.22 -10.86
CA TYR A 117 -19.80 -6.27 -10.90
C TYR A 117 -20.33 -6.63 -9.51
N ARG A 118 -21.60 -7.02 -9.44
CA ARG A 118 -22.22 -7.55 -8.21
C ARG A 118 -22.11 -9.08 -8.19
N PRO A 119 -21.26 -9.68 -7.32
CA PRO A 119 -21.13 -11.12 -7.25
C PRO A 119 -22.39 -11.78 -6.72
N ARG A 120 -22.76 -12.94 -7.28
CA ARG A 120 -23.84 -13.79 -6.72
C ARG A 120 -23.39 -14.61 -5.51
N ASN A 121 -22.09 -14.79 -5.33
CA ASN A 121 -21.51 -15.47 -4.19
C ASN A 121 -21.53 -14.53 -2.98
N GLU A 122 -22.24 -14.93 -1.92
CA GLU A 122 -22.46 -14.08 -0.74
C GLU A 122 -21.17 -13.61 -0.06
N PRO A 123 -20.14 -14.46 0.20
CA PRO A 123 -18.85 -14.00 0.71
C PRO A 123 -18.18 -12.92 -0.15
N LEU A 124 -18.20 -13.06 -1.48
CA LEU A 124 -17.65 -12.05 -2.40
C LEU A 124 -18.46 -10.76 -2.38
N MET A 125 -19.79 -10.87 -2.34
CA MET A 125 -20.68 -9.72 -2.29
C MET A 125 -20.46 -8.88 -1.03
N ARG A 126 -20.44 -9.52 0.16
CA ARG A 126 -20.18 -8.83 1.43
C ARG A 126 -18.80 -8.17 1.46
N PHE A 127 -17.79 -8.82 0.88
CA PHE A 127 -16.47 -8.24 0.77
C PHE A 127 -16.47 -7.00 -0.14
N ALA A 128 -17.05 -7.11 -1.35
CA ALA A 128 -17.15 -6.02 -2.30
C ALA A 128 -17.91 -4.80 -1.74
N GLU A 129 -19.04 -5.03 -1.07
CA GLU A 129 -19.80 -3.98 -0.38
C GLU A 129 -18.93 -3.27 0.66
N LYS A 130 -18.17 -4.04 1.44
CA LYS A 130 -17.30 -3.47 2.49
C LYS A 130 -16.13 -2.67 1.93
N VAL A 131 -15.55 -3.05 0.79
CA VAL A 131 -14.37 -2.37 0.24
C VAL A 131 -14.69 -1.26 -0.77
N PHE A 132 -15.81 -1.33 -1.49
CA PHE A 132 -16.13 -0.38 -2.57
C PHE A 132 -17.40 0.43 -2.35
N ASP A 133 -18.40 -0.09 -1.65
CA ASP A 133 -19.67 0.63 -1.43
C ASP A 133 -19.74 1.33 -0.07
N ALA A 134 -18.98 0.83 0.92
CA ALA A 134 -18.83 1.51 2.20
C ALA A 134 -18.01 2.80 2.03
N HIS A 135 -18.46 3.87 2.68
CA HIS A 135 -17.67 5.10 2.83
C HIS A 135 -16.59 4.97 3.90
N ASP A 136 -16.41 3.76 4.45
CA ASP A 136 -15.49 3.47 5.53
C ASP A 136 -14.17 2.92 4.99
N GLU A 137 -13.08 3.41 5.58
CA GLU A 137 -11.77 2.82 5.38
C GLU A 137 -11.68 1.47 6.10
N VAL A 138 -11.04 0.53 5.40
CA VAL A 138 -10.91 -0.86 5.81
C VAL A 138 -9.43 -1.18 5.97
N PHE A 139 -9.10 -1.82 7.09
CA PHE A 139 -7.74 -2.18 7.46
C PHE A 139 -7.68 -3.66 7.81
N ASP A 140 -6.64 -4.33 7.31
CA ASP A 140 -6.32 -5.72 7.55
C ASP A 140 -7.57 -6.61 7.37
N LEU A 141 -8.28 -6.48 6.25
CA LEU A 141 -9.46 -7.31 5.96
C LEU A 141 -9.05 -8.57 5.20
N PRO A 142 -9.41 -9.78 5.63
CA PRO A 142 -9.12 -10.98 4.85
C PRO A 142 -9.83 -10.93 3.50
N VAL A 143 -9.06 -11.14 2.44
CA VAL A 143 -9.59 -11.35 1.09
C VAL A 143 -10.25 -12.73 1.03
N PRO A 144 -11.46 -12.86 0.44
CA PRO A 144 -12.17 -14.13 0.34
C PRO A 144 -11.32 -15.23 -0.29
N LYS A 145 -11.33 -16.42 0.32
CA LYS A 145 -10.48 -17.56 -0.07
C LYS A 145 -10.65 -18.03 -1.52
N ILE A 146 -11.81 -17.75 -2.11
CA ILE A 146 -12.10 -18.01 -3.52
C ILE A 146 -11.22 -17.18 -4.48
N LEU A 147 -10.77 -15.99 -4.05
CA LEU A 147 -9.85 -15.16 -4.83
C LEU A 147 -8.39 -15.49 -4.56
N THR A 148 -8.09 -16.15 -3.44
CA THR A 148 -6.71 -16.32 -2.95
C THR A 148 -6.20 -17.77 -3.02
N ASN A 149 -6.96 -18.67 -3.67
CA ASN A 149 -6.69 -20.10 -3.69
C ASN A 149 -6.50 -20.69 -2.27
N GLY A 150 -7.28 -20.20 -1.30
CA GLY A 150 -7.19 -20.62 0.10
C GLY A 150 -6.10 -19.92 0.94
N ARG A 151 -5.17 -19.18 0.33
CA ARG A 151 -4.07 -18.50 1.05
C ARG A 151 -4.55 -17.30 1.84
N ASP A 152 -3.79 -16.91 2.86
CA ASP A 152 -4.07 -15.69 3.61
C ASP A 152 -3.57 -14.47 2.83
N VAL A 153 -4.49 -13.58 2.47
CA VAL A 153 -4.21 -12.31 1.82
C VAL A 153 -5.11 -11.29 2.47
N ARG A 154 -4.56 -10.11 2.73
CA ARG A 154 -5.21 -9.01 3.44
C ARG A 154 -5.40 -7.86 2.48
N PHE A 155 -6.48 -7.12 2.64
CA PHE A 155 -6.75 -5.86 1.97
C PHE A 155 -6.71 -4.73 3.01
N SER A 156 -6.04 -3.63 2.68
CA SER A 156 -5.95 -2.45 3.56
C SER A 156 -5.96 -1.15 2.76
N HIS A 157 -6.52 -0.12 3.36
CA HIS A 157 -6.21 1.28 3.06
C HIS A 157 -4.91 1.66 3.78
N LEU A 158 -4.03 2.38 3.09
CA LEU A 158 -2.75 2.85 3.61
C LEU A 158 -2.56 4.32 3.26
N ILE A 159 -1.83 5.04 4.11
CA ILE A 159 -1.23 6.32 3.73
C ILE A 159 0.10 6.03 3.05
N VAL A 160 0.27 6.52 1.83
CA VAL A 160 1.52 6.46 1.10
C VAL A 160 2.19 7.82 1.16
N HIS A 161 3.22 7.95 2.00
CA HIS A 161 4.09 9.13 2.01
C HIS A 161 4.98 9.11 0.77
N ARG A 162 5.00 10.21 0.00
CA ARG A 162 5.82 10.33 -1.21
C ARG A 162 7.30 10.11 -0.91
N GLU A 163 7.78 10.58 0.25
CA GLU A 163 9.17 10.38 0.68
C GLU A 163 9.57 8.90 0.83
N HIS A 164 8.60 7.99 1.00
CA HIS A 164 8.87 6.56 1.10
C HIS A 164 9.05 5.90 -0.27
N LEU A 165 8.71 6.59 -1.36
CA LEU A 165 8.82 6.10 -2.72
C LEU A 165 10.07 6.66 -3.41
N PRO A 166 10.80 5.86 -4.22
CA PRO A 166 11.79 6.41 -5.16
C PRO A 166 11.17 7.51 -6.02
N GLU A 167 11.86 8.64 -6.18
CA GLU A 167 11.39 9.83 -6.93
C GLU A 167 10.03 10.42 -6.48
N GLY A 168 9.44 9.96 -5.38
CA GLY A 168 8.23 10.56 -4.81
C GLY A 168 6.89 10.08 -5.36
N TYR A 169 6.84 9.27 -6.42
CA TYR A 169 5.59 8.85 -7.07
C TYR A 169 5.57 7.35 -7.33
N MET A 170 4.38 6.76 -7.49
CA MET A 170 4.19 5.32 -7.69
C MET A 170 4.51 4.88 -9.13
N ALA A 171 5.75 4.45 -9.39
CA ALA A 171 6.18 4.02 -10.72
C ALA A 171 5.70 2.62 -11.13
N LYS A 172 5.39 1.74 -10.16
CA LYS A 172 4.85 0.39 -10.36
C LYS A 172 3.68 0.15 -9.42
N THR A 173 2.84 -0.85 -9.71
CA THR A 173 1.71 -1.23 -8.85
C THR A 173 2.09 -2.12 -7.68
N TRP A 174 3.37 -2.29 -7.40
CA TRP A 174 3.85 -3.09 -6.28
C TRP A 174 4.93 -2.32 -5.52
N LEU A 175 5.00 -2.56 -4.22
CA LEU A 175 6.02 -1.98 -3.33
C LEU A 175 6.16 -2.84 -2.06
N PRO A 176 7.28 -2.76 -1.36
CA PRO A 176 7.42 -3.39 -0.06
C PRO A 176 6.57 -2.67 1.00
N LEU A 177 5.86 -3.45 1.81
CA LEU A 177 5.04 -3.01 2.94
C LEU A 177 5.57 -3.59 4.25
N ILE A 178 5.23 -2.94 5.36
CA ILE A 178 5.23 -3.52 6.68
C ILE A 178 3.80 -3.97 7.00
N ALA A 179 3.62 -5.27 7.12
CA ALA A 179 2.40 -5.85 7.66
C ALA A 179 2.36 -5.62 9.18
N PRO A 180 1.22 -5.19 9.75
CA PRO A 180 1.13 -4.91 11.19
C PRO A 180 1.43 -6.18 12.02
N PRO A 181 2.00 -6.06 13.24
CA PRO A 181 1.99 -7.17 14.18
C PRO A 181 0.56 -7.55 14.59
N GLU A 182 0.40 -8.72 15.22
CA GLU A 182 -0.88 -9.14 15.78
C GLU A 182 -1.41 -8.09 16.78
N GLY A 183 -2.70 -7.75 16.65
CA GLY A 183 -3.36 -6.74 17.49
C GLY A 183 -3.39 -5.34 16.89
N LEU A 184 -2.61 -5.07 15.84
CA LEU A 184 -2.66 -3.82 15.07
C LEU A 184 -3.32 -4.01 13.71
N HIS A 185 -3.70 -2.91 13.06
CA HIS A 185 -4.51 -2.97 11.84
C HIS A 185 -3.87 -2.28 10.64
N HIS A 186 -3.00 -1.30 10.85
CA HIS A 186 -2.49 -0.47 9.77
C HIS A 186 -1.19 -1.06 9.19
N ALA A 187 -1.15 -1.23 7.87
CA ALA A 187 0.08 -1.52 7.15
C ALA A 187 0.76 -0.20 6.75
N ALA A 188 2.07 -0.25 6.53
CA ALA A 188 2.87 0.92 6.16
C ALA A 188 3.75 0.63 4.93
N VAL A 189 4.05 1.64 4.11
CA VAL A 189 5.03 1.50 3.02
C VAL A 189 6.45 1.50 3.58
N VAL A 190 7.27 0.52 3.18
CA VAL A 190 8.70 0.50 3.53
C VAL A 190 9.40 1.69 2.90
N ASN A 191 10.04 2.53 3.71
CA ASN A 191 10.79 3.67 3.19
C ASN A 191 11.88 3.22 2.19
N ARG A 192 11.96 3.91 1.03
CA ARG A 192 12.97 3.70 -0.02
C ARG A 192 14.41 3.58 0.46
N HIS A 193 14.76 4.19 1.60
CA HIS A 193 16.09 4.09 2.20
C HIS A 193 16.53 2.64 2.45
N PHE A 194 15.59 1.73 2.69
CA PHE A 194 15.87 0.30 2.93
C PHE A 194 15.87 -0.53 1.65
N TRP A 195 15.52 0.07 0.51
CA TRP A 195 15.41 -0.65 -0.76
C TRP A 195 16.82 -0.80 -1.35
N PRO A 196 17.23 -2.01 -1.76
CA PRO A 196 18.50 -2.17 -2.46
C PRO A 196 18.46 -1.40 -3.79
N GLN A 197 19.59 -0.81 -4.20
CA GLN A 197 19.67 0.01 -5.42
C GLN A 197 19.13 -0.71 -6.66
N ALA A 198 19.43 -2.00 -6.83
CA ALA A 198 18.92 -2.80 -7.94
C ALA A 198 17.38 -2.90 -7.98
N LEU A 199 16.72 -2.88 -6.79
CA LEU A 199 15.26 -2.82 -6.72
C LEU A 199 14.75 -1.44 -7.14
N VAL A 200 15.40 -0.36 -6.68
CA VAL A 200 15.05 1.01 -7.09
C VAL A 200 15.15 1.16 -8.61
N GLU A 201 16.24 0.69 -9.22
CA GLU A 201 16.45 0.70 -10.67
C GLU A 201 15.39 -0.13 -11.41
N THR A 202 15.01 -1.31 -10.87
CA THR A 202 13.95 -2.14 -11.45
C THR A 202 12.57 -1.47 -11.32
N TRP A 203 12.33 -0.77 -10.22
CA TRP A 203 11.08 -0.12 -9.91
C TRP A 203 10.89 1.16 -10.73
N LEU A 204 11.95 1.94 -10.95
CA LEU A 204 11.95 3.11 -11.85
C LEU A 204 12.12 2.71 -13.33
N GLY A 205 12.71 1.54 -13.59
CA GLY A 205 13.08 1.06 -14.91
C GLY A 205 11.91 0.54 -15.76
N GLY A 206 12.14 0.53 -17.07
CA GLY A 206 11.15 0.17 -18.08
C GLY A 206 10.31 1.37 -18.49
N THR A 207 10.03 1.50 -19.80
CA THR A 207 9.11 2.52 -20.30
C THR A 207 7.76 2.40 -19.61
N TRP A 208 7.15 3.55 -19.32
CA TRP A 208 5.76 3.68 -18.89
C TRP A 208 4.84 3.10 -19.98
N GLN A 209 4.73 1.77 -20.00
CA GLN A 209 3.73 1.02 -20.73
C GLN A 209 2.97 0.25 -19.68
N ALA A 210 2.00 0.95 -19.11
CA ALA A 210 0.58 0.61 -19.05
C ALA A 210 0.14 -0.86 -19.27
N ASP A 211 0.90 -1.86 -18.86
CA ASP A 211 0.41 -3.24 -18.80
C ASP A 211 -0.41 -3.45 -17.52
N VAL A 212 -1.63 -2.91 -17.63
CA VAL A 212 -2.84 -3.34 -16.92
C VAL A 212 -2.90 -2.97 -15.44
N PHE A 213 -2.75 -1.68 -15.15
CA PHE A 213 -3.40 -0.94 -14.06
C PHE A 213 -3.07 0.56 -14.23
N ALA A 214 -3.45 1.15 -15.37
CA ALA A 214 -4.05 2.45 -15.19
C ALA A 214 -5.37 2.13 -14.50
N PRO A 215 -5.62 2.48 -13.21
CA PRO A 215 -7.00 2.79 -12.91
C PRO A 215 -7.40 3.74 -14.05
N ALA A 216 -8.50 3.47 -14.76
CA ALA A 216 -9.18 4.60 -15.38
C ALA A 216 -9.17 5.71 -14.33
N PRO A 217 -8.91 6.99 -14.66
CA PRO A 217 -8.95 8.05 -13.66
C PRO A 217 -10.34 8.03 -13.03
N ILE A 218 -10.48 7.24 -11.97
CA ILE A 218 -11.67 7.20 -11.16
C ILE A 218 -11.35 8.33 -10.22
N LYS A 219 -11.95 9.47 -10.57
CA LYS A 219 -12.36 10.48 -9.61
C LYS A 219 -13.13 9.76 -8.50
N ARG A 220 -12.43 9.08 -7.59
CA ARG A 220 -12.80 9.23 -6.20
C ARG A 220 -12.54 10.71 -6.01
N GLU A 221 -13.61 11.48 -5.82
CA GLU A 221 -13.44 12.84 -5.33
C GLU A 221 -12.41 12.75 -4.21
N LEU A 222 -11.45 13.67 -4.21
CA LEU A 222 -10.59 13.88 -3.04
C LEU A 222 -11.53 13.69 -1.84
N PRO A 223 -11.22 12.77 -0.91
CA PRO A 223 -11.99 12.64 0.32
C PRO A 223 -12.39 14.04 0.77
N ALA A 224 -13.65 14.33 1.09
CA ALA A 224 -14.17 15.71 1.17
C ALA A 224 -13.40 16.66 2.13
N HIS A 225 -12.40 16.13 2.83
CA HIS A 225 -11.45 16.79 3.71
C HIS A 225 -10.07 17.10 3.09
N LEU A 226 -9.68 16.49 1.95
CA LEU A 226 -8.49 16.86 1.18
C LEU A 226 -8.77 18.19 0.42
N PRO A 227 -7.87 19.18 0.48
CA PRO A 227 -8.09 20.44 -0.22
C PRO A 227 -8.14 20.21 -1.72
N ALA A 228 -9.08 20.88 -2.40
CA ALA A 228 -9.17 20.84 -3.86
C ALA A 228 -7.82 21.26 -4.46
N GLN A 229 -7.33 20.52 -5.46
CA GLN A 229 -6.11 20.92 -6.17
C GLN A 229 -6.26 22.35 -6.70
N PRO A 230 -5.25 23.22 -6.54
CA PRO A 230 -5.25 24.51 -7.20
C PRO A 230 -5.39 24.27 -8.70
N SER A 231 -6.37 24.92 -9.32
CA SER A 231 -6.53 24.87 -10.77
C SER A 231 -5.25 25.41 -11.41
N LEU A 232 -4.55 24.57 -12.18
CA LEU A 232 -3.44 25.01 -13.03
C LEU A 232 -3.94 26.16 -13.92
N GLY A 233 -3.50 27.37 -13.62
CA GLY A 233 -3.70 28.58 -14.43
C GLY A 233 -2.58 28.81 -15.41
#